data_AF-A0A183KVL9-F1
#
_entry.id   AF-A0A183KVL9-F1
#
_cell.length_a   1.000
_cell.length_b   1.000
_cell.length_c   1.000
_cell.angle_alpha   90.00
_cell.angle_beta   90.00
_cell.angle_gamma   90.00
#
_symmetry.space_group_name_H-M   'P 1'
#
loop_
_entity.id
_entity.type
_entity.pdbx_description
1 polymer ?
#
loop_
_entity_poly.entity_id
_entity_poly.type
_entity_poly.pdbx_seq_one_letter_code
_entity_poly.pdbx_strand_id
1 'polypeptide(L)'
;MSEPGNLSDEPILDSKVKCNIGEPSQDEIEATNPSEHVMFLLGECDGDDEQTHQLFCELDELWNDPSGSGETEWREAARWIKFEEDVEENGERWSKPHVATLPLFSVFELRSCLASGVIMLNLESYSMEQIAGNLIDIFKFTFNLYFYLKTNA
;
A
#
# COMPACT_ATOMS: atom_id res chain seq x y z
N MET A 1 5.72 55.27 6.22
CA MET A 1 4.59 54.59 5.55
C MET A 1 5.25 53.50 4.74
N SER A 2 5.34 52.32 5.34
CA SER A 2 6.28 51.26 4.96
C SER A 2 5.48 50.09 4.40
N GLU A 3 5.94 49.54 3.28
CA GLU A 3 5.34 48.41 2.57
C GLU A 3 5.29 47.14 3.44
N PRO A 4 4.28 46.27 3.29
CA PRO A 4 4.28 44.96 3.94
C PRO A 4 5.20 44.00 3.20
N GLY A 5 6.15 43.41 3.93
CA GLY A 5 7.09 42.43 3.42
C GLY A 5 6.41 41.14 2.98
N ASN A 6 6.80 40.65 1.80
CA ASN A 6 6.53 39.30 1.33
C ASN A 6 7.10 38.28 2.32
N LEU A 7 6.22 37.48 2.93
CA LEU A 7 6.59 36.23 3.57
C LEU A 7 6.42 35.15 2.50
N SER A 8 7.50 34.82 1.80
CA SER A 8 7.57 33.60 1.02
C SER A 8 7.63 32.44 2.01
N ASP A 9 6.56 31.66 2.09
CA ASP A 9 6.55 30.34 2.73
C ASP A 9 7.42 29.39 1.89
N GLU A 10 8.73 29.44 2.13
CA GLU A 10 9.64 28.37 1.73
C GLU A 10 9.35 27.15 2.63
N PRO A 11 8.92 25.99 2.08
CA PRO A 11 8.82 24.78 2.89
C PRO A 11 10.23 24.39 3.35
N ILE A 12 10.41 24.30 4.67
CA ILE A 12 11.64 23.81 5.31
C ILE A 12 11.84 22.36 4.86
N LEU A 13 12.67 22.19 3.84
CA LEU A 13 13.20 20.93 3.38
C LEU A 13 14.23 20.47 4.41
N ASP A 14 13.80 19.77 5.47
CA ASP A 14 14.75 19.01 6.28
C ASP A 14 15.16 17.76 5.50
N SER A 15 16.23 17.99 4.75
CA SER A 15 16.98 17.05 3.97
C SER A 15 17.49 15.88 4.83
N LYS A 16 17.47 14.68 4.22
CA LYS A 16 18.49 13.65 4.43
C LYS A 16 18.60 13.09 5.85
N VAL A 17 17.73 12.13 6.17
CA VAL A 17 18.26 10.90 6.77
C VAL A 17 18.88 10.10 5.63
N LYS A 18 20.12 10.43 5.28
CA LYS A 18 20.96 9.50 4.51
C LYS A 18 21.41 8.43 5.49
N CYS A 19 20.77 7.27 5.46
CA CYS A 19 21.40 6.06 5.96
C CYS A 19 22.63 5.81 5.06
N ASN A 20 23.78 6.39 5.42
CA ASN A 20 25.05 6.01 4.84
C ASN A 20 25.40 4.62 5.38
N ILE A 21 24.77 3.60 4.81
CA ILE A 21 25.32 2.26 4.81
C ILE A 21 26.23 2.26 3.59
N GLY A 22 27.55 2.20 3.82
CA GLY A 22 28.50 2.11 2.69
C GLY A 22 28.16 0.89 1.83
N GLU A 23 28.43 0.97 0.53
CA GLU A 23 28.32 -0.19 -0.37
C GLU A 23 29.05 -1.38 0.26
N PRO A 24 28.33 -2.45 0.67
CA PRO A 24 28.97 -3.64 1.21
C PRO A 24 29.77 -4.29 0.10
N SER A 25 30.96 -4.81 0.42
CA SER A 25 31.74 -5.58 -0.54
C SER A 25 30.94 -6.81 -1.01
N GLN A 26 31.24 -7.35 -2.19
CA GLN A 26 30.59 -8.58 -2.69
C GLN A 26 30.67 -9.75 -1.68
N ASP A 27 31.70 -9.77 -0.82
CA ASP A 27 31.88 -10.74 0.25
C ASP A 27 30.94 -10.52 1.46
N GLU A 28 30.45 -9.30 1.69
CA GLU A 28 29.48 -8.99 2.77
C GLU A 28 28.04 -9.31 2.36
N ILE A 29 27.71 -9.17 1.07
CA ILE A 29 26.38 -9.49 0.51
C ILE A 29 26.10 -11.00 0.63
N GLU A 30 27.12 -11.84 0.44
CA GLU A 30 27.02 -13.31 0.55
C GLU A 30 26.79 -13.81 2.00
N ALA A 31 26.99 -12.96 3.01
CA ALA A 31 26.83 -13.27 4.44
C ALA A 31 25.49 -12.81 5.05
N THR A 32 24.68 -12.06 4.30
CA THR A 32 23.37 -11.56 4.75
C THR A 32 22.29 -12.64 4.63
N ASN A 33 21.21 -12.54 5.42
CA ASN A 33 20.08 -13.46 5.24
C ASN A 33 19.50 -13.28 3.82
N PRO A 34 19.09 -14.35 3.12
CA PRO A 34 18.49 -14.24 1.79
C PRO A 34 17.42 -13.14 1.62
N SER A 35 16.64 -12.83 2.65
CA SER A 35 15.66 -11.72 2.60
C SER A 35 16.30 -10.33 2.50
N GLU A 36 17.40 -10.11 3.21
CA GLU A 36 18.16 -8.85 3.19
C GLU A 36 18.86 -8.68 1.84
N HIS A 37 19.40 -9.78 1.30
CA HIS A 37 20.00 -9.78 -0.03
C HIS A 37 18.98 -9.43 -1.13
N VAL A 38 17.77 -9.99 -1.09
CA VAL A 38 16.70 -9.62 -2.03
C VAL A 38 16.32 -8.15 -1.88
N MET A 39 16.23 -7.64 -0.64
CA MET A 39 15.94 -6.23 -0.40
C MET A 39 17.02 -5.30 -0.97
N PHE A 40 18.30 -5.69 -0.86
CA PHE A 40 19.42 -4.99 -1.46
C PHE A 40 19.32 -4.98 -3.00
N LEU A 41 19.10 -6.13 -3.62
CA LEU A 41 18.97 -6.24 -5.09
C LEU A 41 17.80 -5.41 -5.64
N LEU A 42 16.71 -5.29 -4.88
CA LEU A 42 15.58 -4.43 -5.24
C LEU A 42 15.81 -2.94 -4.90
N GLY A 43 16.76 -2.64 -4.01
CA GLY A 43 17.02 -1.31 -3.45
C GLY A 43 18.02 -0.46 -4.22
N GLU A 44 18.59 -0.97 -5.32
CA GLU A 44 19.54 -0.25 -6.19
C GLU A 44 18.97 0.07 -7.59
N CYS A 45 17.65 0.15 -7.74
CA CYS A 45 17.06 0.79 -8.91
C CYS A 45 17.16 2.33 -8.81
N ASP A 46 18.36 2.85 -8.52
CA ASP A 46 18.74 4.27 -8.65
C ASP A 46 18.96 4.62 -10.14
N GLY A 47 18.08 4.15 -11.03
CA GLY A 47 17.92 4.81 -12.31
C GLY A 47 17.33 6.18 -12.00
N ASP A 48 17.96 7.25 -12.46
CA ASP A 48 17.62 8.67 -12.24
C ASP A 48 16.15 9.07 -12.54
N ASP A 49 15.29 8.14 -12.96
CA ASP A 49 13.93 8.35 -13.46
C ASP A 49 12.79 7.83 -12.54
N GLU A 50 13.04 7.04 -11.49
CA GLU A 50 11.98 6.55 -10.57
C GLU A 50 12.06 7.18 -9.17
N GLN A 51 11.74 8.47 -9.08
CA GLN A 51 11.52 9.09 -7.77
C GLN A 51 10.31 8.46 -7.08
N THR A 52 10.53 7.83 -5.92
CA THR A 52 9.43 7.34 -5.07
C THR A 52 8.50 8.50 -4.72
N HIS A 53 7.23 8.39 -5.09
CA HIS A 53 6.23 9.40 -4.77
C HIS A 53 5.82 9.32 -3.30
N GLN A 54 5.44 10.46 -2.72
CA GLN A 54 4.72 10.46 -1.44
C GLN A 54 3.35 9.82 -1.66
N LEU A 55 2.98 8.89 -0.77
CA LEU A 55 1.74 8.15 -0.87
C LEU A 55 0.68 8.74 0.05
N PHE A 56 -0.53 8.87 -0.51
CA PHE A 56 -1.78 8.91 0.25
C PHE A 56 -2.40 7.52 0.17
N CYS A 57 -2.89 7.01 1.29
CA CYS A 57 -3.58 5.72 1.35
C CYS A 57 -4.91 5.90 2.06
N GLU A 58 -5.95 5.28 1.52
CA GLU A 58 -7.33 5.29 2.01
C GLU A 58 -7.78 3.85 2.16
N LEU A 59 -8.47 3.54 3.26
CA LEU A 59 -9.08 2.25 3.54
C LEU A 59 -10.59 2.40 3.50
N ASP A 60 -11.22 1.73 2.54
CA ASP A 60 -12.66 1.60 2.46
C ASP A 60 -13.11 0.21 2.93
N GLU A 61 -14.23 0.18 3.66
CA GLU A 61 -14.93 -1.05 4.02
C GLU A 61 -16.30 -1.13 3.35
N LEU A 62 -16.64 -2.33 2.87
CA LEU A 62 -17.94 -2.61 2.27
C LEU A 62 -18.99 -2.77 3.37
N TRP A 63 -19.84 -1.77 3.54
CA TRP A 63 -20.90 -1.74 4.53
C TRP A 63 -22.23 -2.24 3.93
N ASN A 64 -22.96 -3.04 4.70
CA ASN A 64 -24.28 -3.56 4.33
C ASN A 64 -25.35 -2.99 5.24
N ASP A 65 -26.47 -2.56 4.66
CA ASP A 65 -27.57 -1.97 5.43
C ASP A 65 -28.20 -2.99 6.40
N PRO A 66 -28.15 -2.75 7.72
CA PRO A 66 -28.72 -3.65 8.72
C PRO A 66 -30.26 -3.69 8.65
N SER A 67 -30.92 -2.77 7.95
CA SER A 67 -32.38 -2.81 7.77
C SER A 67 -32.85 -3.95 6.85
N GLY A 68 -31.92 -4.59 6.12
CA GLY A 68 -32.23 -5.68 5.21
C GLY A 68 -32.76 -5.24 3.85
N SER A 69 -32.61 -3.96 3.50
CA SER A 69 -32.92 -3.41 2.17
C SER A 69 -32.08 -4.05 1.05
N GLY A 70 -30.93 -4.63 1.40
CA GLY A 70 -29.94 -5.14 0.45
C GLY A 70 -29.06 -4.06 -0.16
N GLU A 71 -29.12 -2.83 0.36
CA GLU A 71 -28.21 -1.75 -0.02
C GLU A 71 -26.81 -2.02 0.56
N THR A 72 -25.81 -1.90 -0.31
CA THR A 72 -24.40 -2.11 0.02
C THR A 72 -23.60 -0.95 -0.55
N GLU A 73 -22.72 -0.36 0.25
CA GLU A 73 -21.89 0.76 -0.16
C GLU A 73 -20.50 0.68 0.45
N TRP A 74 -19.51 1.24 -0.25
CA TRP A 74 -18.17 1.44 0.29
C TRP A 74 -18.17 2.68 1.17
N ARG A 75 -17.57 2.57 2.36
CA ARG A 75 -17.40 3.67 3.29
C ARG A 75 -15.94 3.76 3.70
N GLU A 76 -15.40 4.97 3.65
CA GLU A 76 -14.09 5.29 4.17
C GLU A 76 -14.05 4.96 5.68
N ALA A 77 -13.03 4.23 6.10
CA ALA A 77 -12.82 3.79 7.48
C ALA A 77 -11.58 4.46 8.09
N ALA A 78 -10.51 4.63 7.31
CA ALA A 78 -9.26 5.22 7.75
C ALA A 78 -8.43 5.77 6.57
N ARG A 79 -7.49 6.66 6.86
CA ARG A 79 -6.56 7.23 5.87
C ARG A 79 -5.17 7.51 6.43
N TRP A 80 -4.18 7.51 5.56
CA TRP A 80 -2.77 7.72 5.91
C TRP A 80 -2.10 8.77 5.03
N ILE A 81 -1.52 9.78 5.69
CA ILE A 81 -0.50 10.67 5.15
C ILE A 81 0.57 10.89 6.22
N LYS A 82 1.57 10.02 6.25
CA LYS A 82 2.56 9.84 7.34
C LYS A 82 1.96 9.38 8.68
N PHE A 83 0.81 9.92 9.07
CA PHE A 83 0.03 9.57 10.24
C PHE A 83 -1.31 8.97 9.82
N GLU A 84 -1.89 8.18 10.71
CA GLU A 84 -3.20 7.54 10.61
C GLU A 84 -4.29 8.44 11.20
N GLU A 85 -5.43 8.51 10.50
CA GLU A 85 -6.67 9.09 10.98
C GLU A 85 -7.81 8.10 10.69
N ASP A 86 -8.69 7.89 11.67
CA ASP A 86 -9.82 6.97 11.60
C ASP A 86 -11.14 7.74 11.58
N VAL A 87 -12.16 7.15 10.98
CA VAL A 87 -13.52 7.65 11.08
C VAL A 87 -14.10 7.31 12.46
N GLU A 88 -14.54 8.32 13.22
CA GLU A 88 -15.17 8.16 14.54
C GLU A 88 -16.60 7.59 14.42
N GLU A 89 -17.14 7.10 15.55
CA GLU A 89 -18.50 6.59 15.66
C GLU A 89 -19.50 7.66 15.14
N ASN A 90 -20.23 7.32 14.07
CA ASN A 90 -21.19 8.13 13.30
C ASN A 90 -20.67 8.79 12.00
N GLY A 91 -19.40 8.62 11.62
CA GLY A 91 -18.96 9.01 10.27
C GLY A 91 -18.72 10.51 10.04
N GLU A 92 -19.01 11.36 11.03
CA GLU A 92 -18.97 12.82 10.87
C GLU A 92 -17.61 13.45 11.25
N ARG A 93 -16.70 12.66 11.81
CA ARG A 93 -15.47 13.17 12.39
C ARG A 93 -14.29 12.22 12.21
N TRP A 94 -13.15 12.80 11.90
CA TRP A 94 -11.86 12.14 11.90
C TRP A 94 -11.22 12.19 13.29
N SER A 95 -10.53 11.11 13.65
CA SER A 95 -9.67 11.04 14.83
C SER A 95 -8.48 12.02 14.67
N LYS A 96 -7.71 12.23 15.75
CA LYS A 96 -6.48 13.04 15.64
C LYS A 96 -5.40 12.22 14.93
N PRO A 97 -4.54 12.85 14.10
CA PRO A 97 -3.45 12.14 13.45
C PRO A 97 -2.56 11.46 14.49
N HIS A 98 -2.32 10.17 14.33
CA HIS A 98 -1.54 9.37 15.25
C HIS A 98 -0.64 8.36 14.52
N VAL A 99 0.28 7.75 15.26
CA VAL A 99 1.16 6.72 14.70
C VAL A 99 0.41 5.40 14.69
N ALA A 100 0.29 4.79 13.51
CA ALA A 100 -0.32 3.49 13.30
C ALA A 100 0.26 2.42 14.23
N THR A 101 -0.61 1.63 14.86
CA THR A 101 -0.19 0.42 15.61
C THR A 101 -0.93 -0.80 15.07
N LEU A 102 -0.19 -1.72 14.47
CA LEU A 102 -0.78 -2.93 13.87
C LEU A 102 -0.73 -4.12 14.84
N PRO A 103 -1.85 -4.85 15.00
CA PRO A 103 -1.82 -6.13 15.68
C PRO A 103 -0.90 -7.13 14.95
N LEU A 104 -0.11 -7.89 15.70
CA LEU A 104 0.86 -8.84 15.11
C LEU A 104 0.17 -9.92 14.24
N PHE A 105 -1.03 -10.36 14.62
CA PHE A 105 -1.77 -11.36 13.84
C PHE A 105 -2.13 -10.84 12.44
N SER A 106 -2.53 -9.58 12.32
CA SER A 106 -2.87 -8.95 11.03
C SER A 106 -1.67 -8.90 10.09
N VAL A 107 -0.45 -8.72 10.62
CA VAL A 107 0.79 -8.76 9.83
C VAL A 107 1.07 -10.16 9.28
N PHE A 108 0.79 -11.22 10.06
CA PHE A 108 0.94 -12.60 9.57
C PHE A 108 -0.12 -12.97 8.53
N GLU A 109 -1.34 -12.49 8.70
CA GLU A 109 -2.39 -12.65 7.70
C GLU A 109 -2.02 -11.93 6.41
N LEU A 110 -1.55 -10.66 6.48
CA LEU A 110 -1.06 -9.91 5.32
C LEU A 110 0.07 -10.66 4.60
N ARG A 111 1.07 -11.17 5.34
CA ARG A 111 2.14 -11.98 4.76
C ARG A 111 1.58 -13.20 4.03
N SER A 112 0.59 -13.86 4.61
CA SER A 112 -0.05 -15.03 3.99
C SER A 112 -0.80 -14.64 2.72
N CYS A 113 -1.54 -13.52 2.74
CA CYS A 113 -2.21 -12.94 1.59
C CYS A 113 -1.21 -12.57 0.47
N LEU A 114 -0.04 -12.04 0.78
CA LEU A 114 0.99 -11.76 -0.23
C LEU A 114 1.63 -13.04 -0.79
N ALA A 115 1.74 -14.09 0.01
CA ALA A 115 2.34 -15.35 -0.42
C ALA A 115 1.43 -16.19 -1.33
N SER A 116 0.11 -16.11 -1.17
CA SER A 116 -0.85 -16.90 -1.94
C SER A 116 -1.87 -16.09 -2.75
N GLY A 117 -1.88 -14.77 -2.60
CA GLY A 117 -2.79 -13.87 -3.28
C GLY A 117 -2.42 -13.62 -4.74
N VAL A 118 -3.32 -12.94 -5.45
CA VAL A 118 -3.09 -12.48 -6.82
C VAL A 118 -2.34 -11.14 -6.76
N ILE A 119 -1.18 -11.08 -7.42
CA ILE A 119 -0.38 -9.85 -7.56
C ILE A 119 -0.30 -9.50 -9.05
N MET A 120 -0.75 -8.30 -9.42
CA MET A 120 -0.63 -7.74 -10.77
C MET A 120 0.19 -6.46 -10.70
N LEU A 121 1.36 -6.47 -11.33
CA LEU A 121 2.24 -5.31 -11.44
C LEU A 121 2.18 -4.75 -12.87
N ASN A 122 2.42 -3.44 -13.01
CA ASN A 122 2.42 -2.75 -14.31
C ASN A 122 1.11 -2.94 -15.11
N LEU A 123 -0.02 -2.88 -14.40
CA LEU A 123 -1.34 -3.07 -15.01
C LEU A 123 -1.71 -1.85 -15.88
N GLU A 124 -1.93 -2.08 -17.17
CA GLU A 124 -2.43 -1.06 -18.11
C GLU A 124 -3.97 -0.90 -17.97
N SER A 125 -4.42 -0.32 -16.86
CA SER A 125 -5.83 -0.03 -16.59
C SER A 125 -6.02 1.36 -16.02
N TYR A 126 -7.04 2.06 -16.49
CA TYR A 126 -7.25 3.48 -16.21
C TYR A 126 -8.62 3.78 -15.57
N SER A 127 -9.41 2.74 -15.26
CA SER A 127 -10.68 2.85 -14.53
C SER A 127 -10.87 1.68 -13.56
N MET A 128 -11.72 1.88 -12.56
CA MET A 128 -12.05 0.86 -11.57
C MET A 128 -12.68 -0.39 -12.23
N GLU A 129 -13.53 -0.19 -13.24
CA GLU A 129 -14.18 -1.28 -13.97
C GLU A 129 -13.16 -2.14 -14.73
N GLN A 130 -12.14 -1.52 -15.32
CA GLN A 130 -11.06 -2.24 -16.01
C GLN A 130 -10.24 -3.07 -15.02
N ILE A 131 -9.86 -2.47 -13.89
CA ILE A 131 -9.10 -3.14 -12.83
C ILE A 131 -9.89 -4.33 -12.28
N ALA A 132 -11.17 -4.12 -11.95
CA ALA A 132 -12.04 -5.16 -11.44
C ALA A 132 -12.25 -6.29 -12.47
N GLY A 133 -12.39 -5.97 -13.76
CA GLY A 133 -12.49 -6.95 -14.84
C GLY A 133 -11.26 -7.85 -14.90
N ASN A 134 -10.06 -7.26 -14.90
CA ASN A 134 -8.80 -8.00 -14.92
C ASN A 134 -8.64 -8.92 -13.69
N LEU A 135 -8.98 -8.43 -12.49
CA LEU A 135 -8.99 -9.25 -11.27
C LEU A 135 -9.94 -10.45 -11.38
N ILE A 136 -11.17 -10.21 -11.81
CA ILE A 136 -12.20 -11.24 -11.95
C ILE A 136 -11.75 -12.33 -12.94
N ASP A 137 -11.14 -11.94 -14.05
CA ASP A 137 -10.71 -12.90 -15.07
C ASP A 137 -9.54 -13.77 -14.59
N ILE A 138 -8.61 -13.22 -13.80
CA ILE A 138 -7.59 -14.03 -13.12
C ILE A 138 -8.22 -14.99 -12.13
N PHE A 139 -9.15 -14.52 -11.29
CA PHE A 139 -9.82 -15.40 -10.34
C PHE A 139 -10.56 -16.54 -11.05
N LYS A 140 -11.30 -16.26 -12.12
CA LYS A 140 -11.93 -17.30 -12.95
C LYS A 140 -10.91 -18.30 -13.45
N PHE A 141 -9.77 -17.85 -13.96
CA PHE A 141 -8.74 -18.74 -14.49
C PHE A 141 -8.18 -19.65 -13.39
N THR A 142 -7.79 -19.08 -12.25
CA THR A 142 -7.23 -19.83 -11.12
C THR A 142 -8.22 -20.83 -10.54
N PHE A 143 -9.47 -20.43 -10.31
CA PHE A 143 -10.51 -21.31 -9.79
C PHE A 143 -10.90 -22.41 -10.78
N ASN A 144 -11.05 -22.10 -12.08
CA ASN A 144 -11.38 -23.10 -13.09
C ASN A 144 -10.25 -24.09 -13.32
N LEU A 145 -8.99 -23.65 -13.34
CA LEU A 145 -7.84 -24.52 -13.48
C LEU A 145 -7.68 -25.44 -12.25
N TYR A 146 -7.84 -24.88 -11.04
CA TYR A 146 -7.84 -25.68 -9.81
C TYR A 146 -8.95 -26.74 -9.82
N PHE A 147 -10.17 -26.37 -10.21
CA PHE A 147 -11.29 -27.29 -10.31
C PHE A 147 -11.06 -28.37 -11.39
N TYR A 148 -10.53 -27.98 -12.54
CA TYR A 148 -10.22 -28.91 -13.64
C TYR A 148 -9.16 -29.95 -13.22
N LEU A 149 -8.05 -29.50 -12.62
CA LEU A 149 -6.98 -30.38 -12.15
C LEU A 149 -7.45 -31.32 -11.03
N LYS A 150 -8.33 -30.85 -10.14
CA LYS A 150 -8.86 -31.65 -9.02
C LYS A 150 -9.96 -32.63 -9.44
N THR A 151 -10.65 -32.37 -10.55
CA THR A 151 -11.74 -33.24 -11.05
C THR A 151 -11.24 -34.29 -12.05
N ASN A 152 -10.07 -34.07 -12.68
CA ASN A 152 -9.49 -34.96 -13.70
C ASN A 152 -8.17 -35.63 -13.26
N ALA A 153 -7.84 -35.60 -11.97
CA ALA A 153 -6.75 -36.36 -11.33
C ALA A 153 -7.34 -37.46 -10.44
#